data_AF-A0A1E3ZEY9-F1
#
_entry.id   AF-A0A1E3ZEY9-F1
#
_cell.length_a   1.000
_cell.length_b   1.000
_cell.length_c   1.000
_cell.angle_alpha   90.00
_cell.angle_beta   90.00
_cell.angle_gamma   90.00
#
_symmetry.space_group_name_H-M   'P 1'
#
loop_
_entity.id
_entity.type
_entity.pdbx_description
1 polymer ?
#
loop_
_entity_poly.entity_id
_entity_poly.type
_entity_poly.pdbx_seq_one_letter_code
_entity_poly.pdbx_strand_id
1 'polypeptide(L)'
;MKTILIISLLLVTVACNPSPKQTTDDTGPAGEDTTRMTIQIPKTGCYVNISARDTVRLKVETFPNVVTGTLRYNFYEKDKNTGEIEGRLMGDTLLADYTFMSEGKRSTRQVIFLVRDSIAIEGYGVMEEKEGKMVFKDIREIDFSEGMKLVKVSCVEDIQL
;
A
#
# COMPACT_ATOMS: atom_id res chain seq x y z
N MET A 1 54.33 -19.59 -8.03
CA MET A 1 55.53 -19.06 -7.35
C MET A 1 55.14 -17.81 -6.58
N LYS A 2 55.43 -17.81 -5.27
CA LYS A 2 55.44 -16.69 -4.31
C LYS A 2 54.10 -16.04 -3.91
N THR A 3 53.52 -16.67 -2.87
CA THR A 3 52.79 -16.09 -1.74
C THR A 3 53.52 -14.91 -1.09
N ILE A 4 52.80 -13.83 -0.74
CA ILE A 4 53.13 -13.00 0.43
C ILE A 4 51.84 -12.68 1.19
N LEU A 5 51.73 -13.35 2.34
CA LEU A 5 50.91 -13.07 3.50
C LEU A 5 51.50 -11.84 4.20
N ILE A 6 50.70 -10.81 4.54
CA ILE A 6 51.00 -9.96 5.70
C ILE A 6 49.73 -9.81 6.52
N ILE A 7 49.76 -10.53 7.64
CA ILE A 7 48.87 -10.45 8.78
C ILE A 7 49.47 -9.37 9.68
N SER A 8 48.73 -8.30 10.01
CA SER A 8 49.03 -7.49 11.19
C SER A 8 47.79 -7.29 12.04
N LEU A 9 47.68 -8.23 12.96
CA LEU A 9 47.04 -8.19 14.27
C LEU A 9 47.17 -6.81 14.96
N LEU A 10 46.05 -6.17 15.27
CA LEU A 10 45.98 -5.26 16.42
C LEU A 10 44.70 -5.58 17.21
N LEU A 11 44.91 -6.34 18.27
CA LEU A 11 43.94 -6.72 19.28
C LEU A 11 43.91 -5.59 20.33
N VAL A 12 42.75 -4.95 20.52
CA VAL A 12 42.52 -4.09 21.69
C VAL A 12 41.25 -4.60 22.37
N THR A 13 41.44 -5.50 23.33
CA THR A 13 40.41 -5.91 24.29
C THR A 13 40.44 -4.94 25.46
N VAL A 14 39.47 -4.04 25.54
CA VAL A 14 39.16 -3.34 26.79
C VAL A 14 38.03 -4.11 27.47
N ALA A 15 38.36 -4.71 28.61
CA ALA A 15 37.40 -5.25 29.56
C ALA A 15 37.12 -4.19 30.63
N CYS A 16 35.86 -3.97 30.99
CA CYS A 16 35.53 -3.57 32.36
C CYS A 16 34.10 -4.02 32.75
N ASN A 17 34.04 -4.54 33.98
CA ASN A 17 33.00 -5.31 34.67
C ASN A 17 31.55 -4.74 34.69
N PRO A 18 30.54 -5.62 34.86
CA PRO A 18 29.21 -5.22 35.33
C PRO A 18 29.15 -5.22 36.87
N SER A 19 28.55 -4.19 37.46
CA SER A 19 28.05 -4.15 38.85
C SER A 19 27.18 -2.88 39.03
N PRO A 20 26.33 -2.79 40.06
CA PRO A 20 25.06 -3.47 40.30
C PRO A 20 23.84 -2.51 40.16
N LYS A 21 22.62 -3.07 40.08
CA LYS A 21 21.36 -2.31 40.24
C LYS A 21 21.35 -1.56 41.58
N GLN A 22 21.12 -0.24 41.55
CA GLN A 22 20.42 0.47 42.62
C GLN A 22 19.53 1.58 42.03
N THR A 23 18.28 1.50 42.45
CA THR A 23 17.21 2.50 42.33
C THR A 23 17.56 3.72 43.19
N THR A 24 17.44 4.93 42.64
CA THR A 24 17.17 6.14 43.43
C THR A 24 16.44 7.14 42.55
N ASP A 25 15.21 7.44 42.96
CA ASP A 25 14.51 8.69 42.66
C ASP A 25 15.39 9.88 43.04
N ASP A 26 15.57 10.85 42.13
CA ASP A 26 15.34 12.25 42.45
C ASP A 26 15.35 13.15 41.19
N THR A 27 14.17 13.70 40.91
CA THR A 27 13.91 15.10 40.51
C THR A 27 14.92 15.79 39.58
N GLY A 28 14.69 15.66 38.28
CA GLY A 28 15.15 16.59 37.22
C GLY A 28 13.95 16.97 36.34
N PRO A 29 13.90 18.16 35.73
CA PRO A 29 12.68 18.68 35.13
C PRO A 29 12.21 17.73 34.04
N ALA A 30 10.94 17.33 34.13
CA ALA A 30 10.25 16.59 33.10
C ALA A 30 10.35 17.36 31.79
N GLY A 31 11.33 17.01 30.97
CA GLY A 31 11.27 17.23 29.55
C GLY A 31 10.09 16.41 29.07
N GLU A 32 8.93 17.04 28.98
CA GLU A 32 7.85 16.58 28.12
C GLU A 32 8.44 16.48 26.72
N ASP A 33 9.00 15.31 26.38
CA ASP A 33 8.98 14.84 25.01
C ASP A 33 7.51 14.53 24.68
N THR A 34 6.75 15.61 24.54
CA THR A 34 5.50 15.57 23.80
C THR A 34 5.92 15.31 22.37
N THR A 35 6.15 14.04 22.04
CA THR A 35 6.18 13.57 20.66
C THR A 35 4.84 14.01 20.07
N ARG A 36 4.85 15.14 19.37
CA ARG A 36 3.66 15.69 18.73
C ARG A 36 3.18 14.62 17.76
N MET A 37 2.13 13.91 18.15
CA MET A 37 1.40 13.02 17.24
C MET A 37 0.76 13.90 16.18
N THR A 38 1.48 14.12 15.09
CA THR A 38 0.94 14.82 13.93
C THR A 38 -0.08 13.89 13.28
N ILE A 39 -1.37 14.19 13.43
CA ILE A 39 -2.45 13.47 12.74
C ILE A 39 -2.26 13.71 11.24
N GLN A 40 -1.96 12.64 10.50
CA GLN A 40 -1.88 12.71 9.04
C GLN A 40 -3.27 12.54 8.46
N ILE A 41 -3.77 13.58 7.82
CA ILE A 41 -5.01 13.53 7.05
C ILE A 41 -4.65 13.08 5.63
N PRO A 42 -5.18 11.94 5.14
CA PRO A 42 -4.86 11.47 3.80
C PRO A 42 -5.45 12.37 2.73
N LYS A 43 -4.79 12.43 1.57
CA LYS A 43 -5.41 12.98 0.36
C LYS A 43 -6.39 11.94 -0.19
N THR A 44 -7.67 12.26 -0.20
CA THR A 44 -8.72 11.34 -0.65
C THR A 44 -9.16 11.65 -2.09
N GLY A 45 -9.35 10.61 -2.90
CA GLY A 45 -9.96 10.68 -4.22
C GLY A 45 -10.97 9.56 -4.43
N CYS A 46 -12.14 9.89 -4.98
CA CYS A 46 -13.18 8.92 -5.33
C CYS A 46 -13.45 8.97 -6.83
N TYR A 47 -13.54 7.79 -7.44
CA TYR A 47 -13.71 7.63 -8.87
C TYR A 47 -14.78 6.59 -9.16
N VAL A 48 -15.56 6.80 -10.22
CA VAL A 48 -16.64 5.90 -10.62
C VAL A 48 -16.66 5.66 -12.11
N ASN A 49 -16.93 4.42 -12.51
CA ASN A 49 -17.42 4.09 -13.84
C ASN A 49 -18.86 3.56 -13.69
N ILE A 50 -19.79 4.12 -14.47
CA ILE A 50 -21.16 3.64 -14.58
C ILE A 50 -21.40 3.31 -16.04
N SER A 51 -21.71 2.05 -16.34
CA SER A 51 -21.98 1.59 -17.69
C SER A 51 -23.23 0.71 -17.67
N ALA A 52 -24.33 1.21 -18.24
CA ALA A 52 -25.63 0.56 -18.18
C ALA A 52 -26.04 0.20 -16.73
N ARG A 53 -25.97 -1.08 -16.34
CA ARG A 53 -26.31 -1.59 -15.01
C ARG A 53 -25.08 -1.89 -14.14
N ASP A 54 -23.89 -1.72 -14.70
CA ASP A 54 -22.64 -1.97 -14.03
C ASP A 54 -22.13 -0.70 -13.35
N THR A 55 -21.52 -0.87 -12.19
CA THR A 55 -20.87 0.22 -11.46
C THR A 55 -19.55 -0.24 -10.85
N VAL A 56 -18.49 0.49 -11.14
CA VAL A 56 -17.19 0.32 -10.48
C VAL A 56 -16.86 1.57 -9.70
N ARG A 57 -16.50 1.42 -8.42
CA ARG A 57 -16.10 2.51 -7.54
C ARG A 57 -14.71 2.25 -6.97
N LEU A 58 -13.86 3.27 -7.04
CA LEU A 58 -12.53 3.30 -6.46
C LEU A 58 -12.44 4.49 -5.49
N LYS A 59 -12.17 4.21 -4.22
CA LYS A 59 -11.76 5.22 -3.23
C LYS A 59 -10.28 5.02 -2.93
N VAL A 60 -9.52 6.10 -2.95
CA VAL A 60 -8.08 6.13 -2.71
C VAL A 60 -7.81 7.12 -1.58
N GLU A 61 -7.10 6.67 -0.55
CA GLU A 61 -6.64 7.46 0.59
C GLU A 61 -5.10 7.43 0.58
N THR A 62 -4.49 8.56 0.25
CA THR A 62 -3.04 8.66 0.06
C THR A 62 -2.37 9.27 1.28
N PHE A 63 -1.49 8.49 1.90
CA PHE A 63 -0.51 8.92 2.90
C PHE A 63 0.88 9.02 2.23
N PRO A 64 1.91 9.59 2.90
CA PRO A 64 3.22 9.78 2.29
C PRO A 64 3.87 8.51 1.71
N ASN A 65 3.65 7.35 2.34
CA ASN A 65 4.31 6.09 1.97
C ASN A 65 3.36 4.95 1.58
N VAL A 66 2.05 5.14 1.77
CA VAL A 66 1.05 4.09 1.58
C VAL A 66 -0.21 4.69 1.00
N VAL A 67 -0.86 3.91 0.15
CA VAL A 67 -2.20 4.18 -0.34
C VAL A 67 -3.12 3.08 0.17
N THR A 68 -4.20 3.48 0.82
CA THR A 68 -5.29 2.57 1.23
C THR A 68 -6.57 2.94 0.49
N GLY A 69 -7.62 2.12 0.63
CA GLY A 69 -8.94 2.49 0.15
C GLY A 69 -9.82 1.30 -0.15
N THR A 70 -10.85 1.53 -0.97
CA THR A 70 -11.82 0.49 -1.36
C THR A 70 -11.98 0.42 -2.86
N LEU A 71 -12.20 -0.80 -3.35
CA LEU A 71 -12.49 -1.08 -4.75
C LEU A 71 -13.69 -2.01 -4.84
N ARG A 72 -14.70 -1.57 -5.57
CA ARG A 72 -16.00 -2.24 -5.69
C ARG A 72 -16.35 -2.41 -7.15
N TYR A 73 -16.44 -3.65 -7.61
CA TYR A 73 -17.02 -4.03 -8.89
C TYR A 73 -18.43 -4.58 -8.66
N ASN A 74 -19.43 -3.83 -9.12
CA ASN A 74 -20.83 -4.25 -9.13
C ASN A 74 -21.26 -4.47 -10.57
N PHE A 75 -20.98 -5.66 -11.11
CA PHE A 75 -21.46 -6.05 -12.42
C PHE A 75 -22.85 -6.68 -12.29
N TYR A 76 -23.77 -6.29 -13.17
CA TYR A 76 -25.12 -6.83 -13.23
C TYR A 76 -25.06 -8.34 -13.50
N GLU A 77 -25.88 -9.12 -12.79
CA GLU A 77 -25.93 -10.59 -12.87
C GLU A 77 -24.62 -11.32 -12.50
N LYS A 78 -23.66 -10.64 -11.91
CA LYS A 78 -22.46 -11.24 -11.32
C LYS A 78 -22.44 -11.03 -9.81
N ASP A 79 -21.66 -11.85 -9.13
CA ASP A 79 -21.40 -11.64 -7.71
C ASP A 79 -20.67 -10.32 -7.51
N LYS A 80 -21.16 -9.53 -6.55
CA LYS A 80 -20.52 -8.26 -6.18
C LYS A 80 -19.13 -8.55 -5.66
N ASN A 81 -18.13 -7.91 -6.25
CA ASN A 81 -16.75 -8.02 -5.79
C ASN A 81 -16.38 -6.70 -5.10
N THR A 82 -16.40 -6.70 -3.77
CA THR A 82 -16.03 -5.56 -2.92
C THR A 82 -14.84 -5.95 -2.08
N GLY A 83 -13.86 -5.05 -1.98
CA GLY A 83 -12.68 -5.28 -1.19
C GLY A 83 -11.91 -4.00 -0.88
N GLU A 84 -10.79 -4.20 -0.20
CA GLU A 84 -9.87 -3.15 0.22
C GLU A 84 -8.61 -3.19 -0.66
N ILE A 85 -8.00 -2.01 -0.84
CA ILE A 85 -6.71 -1.88 -1.51
C ILE A 85 -5.66 -1.38 -0.53
N GLU A 86 -4.46 -1.94 -0.62
CA GLU A 86 -3.25 -1.42 0.04
C GLU A 86 -2.11 -1.42 -0.97
N GLY A 87 -1.43 -0.29 -1.13
CA GLY A 87 -0.43 -0.14 -2.18
C GLY A 87 0.39 1.13 -2.05
N ARG A 88 0.97 1.55 -3.18
CA ARG A 88 1.84 2.73 -3.27
C ARG A 88 1.70 3.43 -4.61
N LEU A 89 1.97 4.73 -4.61
CA LEU A 89 2.11 5.53 -5.83
C LEU A 89 3.55 5.51 -6.34
N MET A 90 3.68 5.35 -7.66
CA MET A 90 4.91 5.53 -8.44
C MET A 90 4.61 6.61 -9.48
N GLY A 91 4.81 7.88 -9.10
CA GLY A 91 4.29 9.01 -9.88
C GLY A 91 2.76 9.06 -9.83
N ASP A 92 2.10 9.01 -10.98
CA ASP A 92 0.63 8.93 -11.11
C ASP A 92 0.11 7.48 -11.13
N THR A 93 1.00 6.49 -11.02
CA THR A 93 0.61 5.07 -11.10
C THR A 93 0.46 4.46 -9.71
N LEU A 94 -0.75 4.05 -9.35
CA LEU A 94 -1.05 3.28 -8.14
C LEU A 94 -0.91 1.79 -8.46
N LEU A 95 0.04 1.11 -7.81
CA LEU A 95 0.09 -0.35 -7.75
C LEU A 95 -0.36 -0.80 -6.37
N ALA A 96 -1.38 -1.65 -6.30
CA ALA A 96 -1.97 -2.06 -5.03
C ALA A 96 -2.39 -3.53 -5.03
N ASP A 97 -2.45 -4.08 -3.82
CA ASP A 97 -3.02 -5.37 -3.51
C ASP A 97 -4.50 -5.18 -3.21
N TYR A 98 -5.35 -5.78 -4.03
CA TYR A 98 -6.79 -5.80 -3.87
C TYR A 98 -7.21 -7.10 -3.19
N THR A 99 -7.67 -6.99 -1.93
CA THR A 99 -8.15 -8.12 -1.14
C THR A 99 -9.66 -8.09 -1.06
N PHE A 100 -10.31 -9.16 -1.53
CA PHE A 100 -11.76 -9.23 -1.70
C PHE A 100 -12.31 -10.59 -1.31
N MET A 101 -13.63 -10.64 -1.11
CA MET A 101 -14.36 -11.89 -0.89
C MET A 101 -14.98 -12.37 -2.20
N SER A 102 -14.78 -13.64 -2.53
CA SER A 102 -15.39 -14.32 -3.67
C SER A 102 -15.84 -15.70 -3.23
N GLU A 103 -17.14 -16.02 -3.40
CA GLU A 103 -17.69 -17.33 -3.03
C GLU A 103 -17.38 -17.76 -1.57
N GLY A 104 -17.37 -16.80 -0.65
CA GLY A 104 -17.03 -17.04 0.76
C GLY A 104 -15.53 -17.22 1.05
N LYS A 105 -14.66 -17.10 0.04
CA LYS A 105 -13.20 -17.15 0.20
C LYS A 105 -12.58 -15.78 0.03
N ARG A 106 -11.64 -15.45 0.92
CA ARG A 106 -10.79 -14.26 0.78
C ARG A 106 -9.73 -14.54 -0.28
N SER A 107 -9.63 -13.65 -1.27
CA SER A 107 -8.66 -13.72 -2.36
C SER A 107 -7.94 -12.38 -2.50
N THR A 108 -6.70 -12.39 -2.96
CA THR A 108 -5.92 -11.18 -3.22
C THR A 108 -5.36 -11.21 -4.63
N ARG A 109 -5.48 -10.09 -5.36
CA ARG A 109 -4.82 -9.86 -6.65
C ARG A 109 -4.20 -8.46 -6.69
N GLN A 110 -3.15 -8.28 -7.48
CA GLN A 110 -2.70 -6.94 -7.79
C GLN A 110 -3.67 -6.24 -8.76
N VAL A 111 -3.82 -4.95 -8.53
CA VAL A 111 -4.48 -3.99 -9.41
C VAL A 111 -3.53 -2.84 -9.64
N ILE A 112 -3.63 -2.22 -10.81
CA ILE A 112 -2.82 -1.04 -11.15
C ILE A 112 -3.72 0.00 -11.77
N PHE A 113 -3.57 1.26 -11.35
CA PHE A 113 -4.35 2.37 -11.85
C PHE A 113 -3.45 3.54 -12.20
N LEU A 114 -3.70 4.18 -13.34
CA LEU A 114 -3.20 5.52 -13.61
C LEU A 114 -4.16 6.53 -12.98
N VAL A 115 -3.75 7.18 -11.89
CA VAL A 115 -4.57 8.08 -11.08
C VAL A 115 -4.17 9.53 -11.34
N ARG A 116 -5.07 10.28 -11.99
CA ARG A 116 -4.91 11.70 -12.32
C ARG A 116 -6.03 12.53 -11.70
N ASP A 117 -5.91 13.85 -11.80
CA ASP A 117 -6.80 14.76 -11.07
C ASP A 117 -8.29 14.62 -11.37
N SER A 118 -8.67 14.11 -12.54
CA SER A 118 -10.07 13.94 -12.96
C SER A 118 -10.47 12.50 -13.31
N ILE A 119 -9.51 11.56 -13.35
CA ILE A 119 -9.73 10.23 -13.88
C ILE A 119 -8.78 9.21 -13.25
N ALA A 120 -9.27 8.00 -13.03
CA ALA A 120 -8.47 6.82 -12.77
C ALA A 120 -8.67 5.81 -13.91
N ILE A 121 -7.61 5.21 -14.43
CA ILE A 121 -7.67 4.23 -15.52
C ILE A 121 -7.08 2.92 -15.02
N GLU A 122 -7.86 1.84 -15.01
CA GLU A 122 -7.36 0.50 -14.65
C GLU A 122 -6.40 0.00 -15.74
N GLY A 123 -5.25 -0.55 -15.35
CA GLY A 123 -4.32 -1.19 -16.26
C GLY A 123 -4.46 -2.72 -16.22
N TYR A 124 -4.25 -3.34 -17.38
CA TYR A 124 -4.28 -4.80 -17.53
C TYR A 124 -2.93 -5.32 -18.04
N GLY A 125 -2.59 -6.54 -17.66
CA GLY A 125 -1.35 -7.18 -18.08
C GLY A 125 -1.36 -8.67 -17.74
N VAL A 126 -0.30 -9.36 -18.15
CA VAL A 126 -0.14 -10.79 -17.84
C VAL A 126 0.03 -10.96 -16.33
N MET A 127 -0.80 -11.84 -15.75
CA MET A 127 -0.76 -12.18 -14.33
C MET A 127 -0.13 -13.55 -14.12
N GLU A 128 0.51 -13.74 -12.97
CA GLU A 128 0.99 -15.02 -12.50
C GLU A 128 0.67 -15.19 -11.01
N GLU A 129 0.53 -16.44 -10.56
CA GLU A 129 0.38 -16.72 -9.14
C GLU A 129 1.75 -16.73 -8.46
N LYS A 130 1.90 -15.94 -7.38
CA LYS A 130 3.04 -16.00 -6.47
C LYS A 130 2.53 -15.99 -5.04
N GLU A 131 2.96 -16.97 -4.25
CA GLU A 131 2.67 -17.04 -2.82
C GLU A 131 1.15 -16.96 -2.50
N GLY A 132 0.32 -17.60 -3.33
CA GLY A 132 -1.14 -17.61 -3.16
C GLY A 132 -1.85 -16.33 -3.59
N LYS A 133 -1.18 -15.44 -4.33
CA LYS A 133 -1.70 -14.17 -4.82
C LYS A 133 -1.47 -14.01 -6.32
N MET A 134 -2.45 -13.48 -7.03
CA MET A 134 -2.27 -13.10 -8.43
C MET A 134 -1.52 -11.77 -8.52
N VAL A 135 -0.36 -11.75 -9.18
CA VAL A 135 0.49 -10.56 -9.34
C VAL A 135 0.79 -10.30 -10.81
N PHE A 136 1.15 -9.07 -11.18
CA PHE A 136 1.60 -8.77 -12.53
C PHE A 136 2.96 -9.42 -12.79
N LYS A 137 3.11 -10.10 -13.93
CA LYS A 137 4.37 -10.70 -14.36
C LYS A 137 5.43 -9.64 -14.70
N ASP A 138 5.01 -8.58 -15.38
CA ASP A 138 5.84 -7.40 -15.66
C ASP A 138 4.99 -6.13 -15.62
N ILE A 139 5.30 -5.23 -14.68
CA ILE A 139 4.62 -3.94 -14.51
C ILE A 139 4.91 -2.98 -15.68
N ARG A 140 5.95 -3.23 -16.47
CA ARG A 140 6.30 -2.41 -17.64
C ARG A 140 5.46 -2.75 -18.87
N GLU A 141 4.81 -3.91 -18.86
CA GLU A 141 3.95 -4.40 -19.95
C GLU A 141 2.46 -4.12 -19.67
N ILE A 142 2.16 -3.25 -18.72
CA ILE A 142 0.79 -2.87 -18.41
C ILE A 142 0.22 -2.01 -19.53
N ASP A 143 -0.94 -2.44 -20.02
CA ASP A 143 -1.75 -1.70 -20.97
C ASP A 143 -2.86 -0.92 -20.25
N PHE A 144 -2.88 0.39 -20.46
CA PHE A 144 -3.91 1.29 -19.97
C PHE A 144 -4.87 1.77 -21.09
N SER A 145 -4.64 1.44 -22.37
CA SER A 145 -5.45 1.96 -23.48
C SER A 145 -6.87 1.40 -23.47
N GLU A 146 -6.99 0.10 -23.18
CA GLU A 146 -8.26 -0.64 -23.04
C GLU A 146 -8.77 -0.65 -21.59
N GLY A 147 -8.11 0.08 -20.72
CA GLY A 147 -8.42 0.21 -19.30
C GLY A 147 -9.80 0.77 -19.01
N MET A 148 -10.48 0.25 -17.99
CA MET A 148 -11.70 0.89 -17.51
C MET A 148 -11.40 2.29 -16.98
N LYS A 149 -12.17 3.27 -17.43
CA LYS A 149 -12.01 4.70 -17.10
C LYS A 149 -13.01 5.11 -16.03
N LEU A 150 -12.54 5.48 -14.85
CA LEU A 150 -13.34 5.94 -13.73
C LEU A 150 -13.19 7.45 -13.59
N VAL A 151 -14.29 8.19 -13.71
CA VAL A 151 -14.30 9.65 -13.57
C VAL A 151 -14.32 10.05 -12.10
N LYS A 152 -13.61 11.11 -11.74
CA LYS A 152 -13.60 11.61 -10.37
C LYS A 152 -14.96 12.15 -9.96
N VAL A 153 -15.35 11.85 -8.73
CA VAL A 153 -16.58 12.32 -8.09
C VAL A 153 -16.28 12.77 -6.67
N SER A 154 -17.23 13.50 -6.06
CA SER A 154 -17.18 13.78 -4.64
C SER A 154 -17.20 12.47 -3.84
N CYS A 155 -16.30 12.36 -2.86
CA CYS A 155 -16.38 11.29 -1.89
C CYS A 155 -17.59 11.52 -1.00
N VAL A 156 -18.65 10.74 -1.22
CA VAL A 156 -19.74 10.59 -0.27
C VAL A 156 -19.40 9.39 0.62
N GLU A 157 -19.65 9.51 1.91
CA GLU A 157 -19.62 8.34 2.80
C GLU A 157 -20.63 7.33 2.26
N ASP A 158 -20.19 6.07 2.08
CA ASP A 158 -20.96 5.01 1.44
C ASP A 158 -22.35 4.89 2.08
N ILE A 159 -23.38 5.47 1.47
CA ILE A 159 -24.76 5.05 1.72
C ILE A 159 -24.86 3.67 1.06
N GLN A 160 -24.92 2.64 1.89
CA GLN A 160 -25.27 1.30 1.45
C GLN A 160 -26.71 1.35 0.90
N LEU A 161 -26.83 1.55 -0.41
CA LEU A 161 -28.05 1.27 -1.17
C LEU A 161 -27.98 -0.15 -1.74
#